data_AF-A0A5S3UUW3-F1
#
_entry.id   AF-A0A5S3UUW3-F1
#
_cell.length_a   1.000
_cell.length_b   1.000
_cell.length_c   1.000
_cell.angle_alpha   90.00
_cell.angle_beta   90.00
_cell.angle_gamma   90.00
#
_symmetry.space_group_name_H-M   'P 1'
#
loop_
_entity.id
_entity.type
_entity.pdbx_description
1 polymer ?
#
loop_
_entity_poly.entity_id
_entity_poly.type
_entity_poly.pdbx_seq_one_letter_code
_entity_poly.pdbx_strand_id
1 'polypeptide(L)'
;MANFSTHLKASIITSAALSTAILAVDLIPLIQVCGLFIIGSLSGLVPDLDADRSKSLNTLFSIFSLAVSAIVILSFNFDSLLEIWASLLLIYGFIHFAIKPIFEHLTVHRGSFHSLSAVVLVVLTTLNLAMWLNFSITLAVLSAIYVLVGYLTRVRS
;
A
#
# COMPACT_ATOMS: atom_id res chain seq x y z
N MET A 1 -10.97 -10.90 -19.45
CA MET A 1 -10.77 -9.62 -18.73
C MET A 1 -11.17 -9.81 -17.27
N ALA A 2 -10.19 -10.17 -16.46
CA ALA A 2 -10.31 -10.17 -15.00
C ALA A 2 -10.58 -8.72 -14.52
N ASN A 3 -11.66 -8.52 -13.77
CA ASN A 3 -12.00 -7.20 -13.21
C ASN A 3 -11.18 -6.93 -11.94
N PHE A 4 -10.98 -5.66 -11.58
CA PHE A 4 -10.36 -5.19 -10.34
C PHE A 4 -10.69 -6.03 -9.08
N SER A 5 -11.95 -6.47 -8.97
CA SER A 5 -12.44 -7.30 -7.86
C SER A 5 -11.80 -8.69 -7.80
N THR A 6 -11.39 -9.26 -8.93
CA THR A 6 -10.72 -10.57 -9.01
C THR A 6 -9.26 -10.48 -8.57
N HIS A 7 -8.54 -9.42 -8.94
CA HIS A 7 -7.17 -9.18 -8.49
C HIS A 7 -7.11 -8.86 -7.00
N LEU A 8 -8.03 -8.04 -6.49
CA LEU A 8 -8.15 -7.80 -5.06
C LEU A 8 -8.45 -9.09 -4.28
N LYS A 9 -9.40 -9.91 -4.76
CA LYS A 9 -9.71 -11.21 -4.12
C LYS A 9 -8.51 -12.15 -4.11
N ALA A 10 -7.78 -12.25 -5.22
CA ALA A 10 -6.57 -13.07 -5.29
C ALA A 10 -5.52 -12.59 -4.28
N SER A 11 -5.27 -11.28 -4.24
CA SER A 11 -4.35 -10.63 -3.31
C SER A 11 -4.73 -10.83 -1.84
N ILE A 12 -6.03 -10.75 -1.52
CA ILE A 12 -6.55 -11.03 -0.17
C ILE A 12 -6.28 -12.49 0.22
N ILE A 13 -6.58 -13.45 -0.66
CA ILE A 13 -6.38 -14.88 -0.39
C ILE A 13 -4.90 -15.19 -0.17
N THR A 14 -4.01 -14.68 -1.03
CA THR A 14 -2.57 -14.92 -0.89
C THR A 14 -2.00 -14.26 0.34
N SER A 15 -2.45 -13.04 0.67
CA SER A 15 -2.02 -12.33 1.88
C SER A 15 -2.50 -13.02 3.15
N ALA A 16 -3.74 -13.55 3.15
CA ALA A 16 -4.26 -14.33 4.27
C ALA A 16 -3.45 -15.62 4.50
N ALA A 17 -3.12 -16.34 3.42
CA ALA A 17 -2.32 -17.57 3.48
C ALA A 17 -0.88 -17.31 3.98
N LEU A 18 -0.25 -16.22 3.53
CA LEU A 18 1.05 -15.80 4.06
C LEU A 18 0.97 -15.41 5.54
N SER A 19 -0.08 -14.69 5.94
CA SER A 19 -0.25 -14.25 7.33
C SER A 19 -0.50 -15.41 8.27
N THR A 20 -1.27 -16.44 7.87
CA THR A 20 -1.40 -17.66 8.68
C THR A 20 -0.08 -18.42 8.80
N ALA A 21 0.72 -18.50 7.72
CA ALA A 21 2.04 -19.11 7.78
C ALA A 21 2.99 -18.35 8.72
N ILE A 22 2.98 -17.02 8.72
CA ILE A 22 3.80 -16.21 9.63
C ILE A 22 3.35 -16.34 11.08
N LEU A 23 2.04 -16.38 11.33
CA LEU A 23 1.50 -16.62 12.68
C LEU A 23 1.87 -18.01 13.20
N ALA A 24 1.92 -19.03 12.34
CA ALA A 24 2.30 -20.38 12.75
C ALA A 24 3.76 -20.49 13.22
N VAL A 25 4.64 -19.59 12.77
CA VAL A 25 6.06 -19.58 13.12
C VAL A 25 6.39 -18.51 14.18
N ASP A 26 5.41 -17.71 14.60
CA ASP A 26 5.53 -16.63 15.60
C ASP A 26 6.71 -15.67 15.33
N LEU A 27 6.92 -15.35 14.04
CA LEU A 27 8.06 -14.56 13.57
C LEU A 27 7.99 -13.08 14.00
N ILE A 28 6.78 -12.53 14.11
CA ILE A 28 6.50 -11.14 14.44
C ILE A 28 5.17 -11.02 15.20
N PRO A 29 4.96 -9.97 16.01
CA PRO A 29 3.73 -9.75 16.74
C PRO A 29 2.48 -9.74 15.85
N LEU A 30 1.36 -10.26 16.37
CA LEU A 30 0.07 -10.33 15.67
C LEU A 30 -0.35 -9.00 15.01
N ILE A 31 -0.14 -7.87 15.69
CA ILE A 31 -0.47 -6.54 15.15
C ILE A 31 0.31 -6.22 13.86
N GLN A 32 1.57 -6.64 13.78
CA GLN A 32 2.40 -6.46 12.60
C GLN A 32 1.98 -7.40 11.48
N VAL A 33 1.56 -8.63 11.80
CA VAL A 33 0.99 -9.57 10.82
C VAL A 33 -0.31 -9.03 10.21
N CYS A 34 -1.17 -8.42 11.03
CA CYS A 34 -2.37 -7.72 10.55
C CYS A 34 -2.01 -6.57 9.61
N GLY A 35 -0.97 -5.80 9.92
CA GLY A 35 -0.45 -4.75 9.04
C GLY A 35 0.06 -5.30 7.70
N LEU A 36 0.82 -6.40 7.72
CA LEU A 36 1.29 -7.08 6.51
C LEU A 36 0.13 -7.59 5.66
N PHE A 37 -0.90 -8.19 6.27
CA PHE A 37 -2.10 -8.65 5.57
C PHE A 37 -2.77 -7.51 4.79
N ILE A 38 -2.94 -6.34 5.42
CA ILE A 38 -3.55 -5.17 4.80
C ILE A 38 -2.70 -4.67 3.64
N ILE A 39 -1.39 -4.51 3.86
CA ILE A 39 -0.46 -4.02 2.83
C ILE A 39 -0.42 -4.98 1.63
N GLY A 40 -0.30 -6.28 1.89
CA GLY A 40 -0.32 -7.30 0.84
C GLY A 40 -1.62 -7.27 0.05
N SER A 41 -2.76 -7.25 0.74
CA SER A 41 -4.09 -7.22 0.11
C SER A 41 -4.25 -6.02 -0.82
N LEU A 42 -3.82 -4.83 -0.38
CA LEU A 42 -3.88 -3.59 -1.16
C LEU A 42 -2.87 -3.56 -2.33
N SER A 43 -1.73 -4.25 -2.21
CA SER A 43 -0.70 -4.23 -3.26
C SER A 43 -1.15 -4.89 -4.58
N GLY A 44 -2.12 -5.81 -4.52
CA GLY A 44 -2.75 -6.39 -5.73
C GLY A 44 -3.60 -5.41 -6.54
N LEU A 45 -3.86 -4.20 -6.02
CA LEU A 45 -4.52 -3.13 -6.76
C LEU A 45 -3.56 -2.29 -7.60
N VAL A 46 -2.26 -2.36 -7.31
CA VAL A 46 -1.22 -1.56 -7.96
C VAL A 46 -1.12 -1.85 -9.48
N PRO A 47 -1.24 -3.09 -9.97
CA PRO A 47 -1.17 -3.36 -11.41
C PRO A 47 -2.34 -2.81 -12.22
N ASP A 48 -3.54 -2.67 -11.62
CA ASP A 48 -4.78 -2.29 -12.31
C ASP A 48 -5.05 -0.79 -12.33
N LEU A 49 -4.13 0.02 -11.79
CA LEU A 49 -4.18 1.48 -11.83
C LEU A 49 -4.19 2.08 -13.25
N ASP A 50 -3.88 1.26 -14.25
CA ASP A 50 -3.82 1.67 -15.65
C ASP A 50 -5.13 1.38 -16.42
N ALA A 51 -6.08 0.64 -15.85
CA ALA A 51 -7.29 0.20 -16.55
C ALA A 51 -8.40 1.28 -16.62
N ASP A 52 -8.38 2.27 -15.71
CA ASP A 52 -9.23 3.47 -15.75
C ASP A 52 -8.55 4.60 -14.96
N ARG A 53 -7.80 5.47 -15.65
CA ARG A 53 -6.85 6.43 -15.05
C ARG A 53 -7.43 7.31 -13.95
N SER A 54 -8.68 7.78 -14.09
CA SER A 54 -9.25 8.75 -13.15
C SER A 54 -9.83 8.09 -11.90
N LYS A 55 -10.47 6.91 -12.04
CA LYS A 55 -11.10 6.22 -10.92
C LYS A 55 -10.08 5.48 -10.06
N SER A 56 -9.26 4.63 -10.69
CA SER A 56 -8.32 3.75 -9.97
C SER A 56 -7.23 4.55 -9.23
N LEU A 57 -6.68 5.59 -9.86
CA LEU A 57 -5.66 6.45 -9.28
C LEU A 57 -6.24 7.31 -8.15
N ASN A 58 -7.48 7.82 -8.28
CA ASN A 58 -8.17 8.46 -7.16
C ASN A 58 -8.35 7.48 -6.00
N THR A 59 -8.81 6.24 -6.26
CA THR A 59 -8.97 5.22 -5.23
C THR A 59 -7.66 4.90 -4.52
N LEU A 60 -6.54 4.81 -5.24
CA LEU A 60 -5.23 4.58 -4.62
C LEU A 60 -4.82 5.73 -3.70
N PHE A 61 -4.89 6.97 -4.18
CA PHE A 61 -4.50 8.13 -3.35
C PHE A 61 -5.46 8.34 -2.17
N SER A 62 -6.73 7.94 -2.28
CA SER A 62 -7.67 7.91 -1.16
C SER A 62 -7.34 6.82 -0.13
N ILE A 63 -6.98 5.61 -0.56
CA ILE A 63 -6.53 4.54 0.35
C ILE A 63 -5.21 4.92 1.01
N PHE A 64 -4.28 5.50 0.24
CA PHE A 64 -2.99 5.95 0.75
C PHE A 64 -3.14 7.08 1.76
N SER A 65 -3.99 8.08 1.47
CA SER A 65 -4.28 9.15 2.43
C SER A 65 -4.95 8.65 3.70
N LEU A 66 -5.85 7.67 3.60
CA LEU A 66 -6.45 7.02 4.76
C LEU A 66 -5.40 6.26 5.59
N ALA A 67 -4.50 5.52 4.94
CA ALA A 67 -3.44 4.79 5.63
C ALA A 67 -2.46 5.72 6.36
N VAL A 68 -1.98 6.78 5.68
CA VAL A 68 -1.10 7.78 6.29
C VAL A 68 -1.81 8.50 7.44
N SER A 69 -3.09 8.84 7.26
CA SER A 69 -3.93 9.44 8.30
C SER A 69 -4.06 8.56 9.53
N ALA A 70 -4.33 7.26 9.33
CA ALA A 70 -4.42 6.29 10.42
C ALA A 70 -3.09 6.15 11.17
N ILE A 71 -1.95 6.10 10.45
CA ILE A 71 -0.63 6.05 11.07
C ILE A 71 -0.39 7.30 11.92
N VAL A 72 -0.69 8.49 11.40
CA VAL A 72 -0.50 9.74 12.16
C VAL A 72 -1.38 9.78 13.40
N ILE A 73 -2.67 9.42 13.29
CA ILE A 73 -3.57 9.38 14.45
C ILE A 73 -3.07 8.39 15.52
N LEU A 74 -2.55 7.23 15.11
CA LEU A 74 -2.08 6.21 16.04
C LEU A 74 -0.68 6.49 16.62
N SER A 75 0.12 7.34 15.96
CA SER A 75 1.50 7.61 16.36
C SER A 75 1.66 8.85 17.24
N PHE A 76 0.69 9.76 17.22
CA PHE A 76 0.74 11.02 17.97
C PHE A 76 -0.40 11.09 18.99
N ASN A 77 -0.12 11.74 20.13
CA ASN A 77 -1.15 12.11 21.09
C ASN A 77 -1.76 13.44 20.66
N PHE A 78 -3.09 13.49 20.60
CA PHE A 78 -3.85 14.68 20.28
C PHE A 78 -4.66 15.10 21.52
N ASP A 79 -4.62 16.37 21.85
CA ASP A 79 -5.26 16.89 23.07
C ASP A 79 -6.74 17.25 22.82
N SER A 80 -7.12 17.43 21.54
CA SER A 80 -8.46 17.82 21.16
C SER A 80 -8.97 17.13 19.88
N LEU A 81 -10.28 16.96 19.79
CA LEU A 81 -10.93 16.45 18.57
C LEU A 81 -10.66 17.37 17.36
N LEU A 82 -10.50 18.67 17.61
CA LEU A 82 -10.19 19.66 16.58
C LEU A 82 -8.84 19.37 15.91
N GLU A 83 -7.81 19.03 16.68
CA GLU A 83 -6.49 18.69 16.14
C GLU A 83 -6.51 17.40 15.31
N ILE A 84 -7.31 16.41 15.70
CA ILE A 84 -7.49 15.18 14.92
C ILE A 84 -8.13 15.52 13.57
N TRP A 85 -9.24 16.26 13.55
CA TRP A 85 -9.87 16.66 12.28
C TRP A 85 -8.99 17.56 11.43
N ALA A 86 -8.25 18.48 12.05
CA ALA A 86 -7.31 19.35 11.35
C ALA A 86 -6.18 18.54 10.70
N SER A 87 -5.59 17.59 11.43
CA SER A 87 -4.52 16.73 10.89
C SER A 87 -5.01 15.82 9.76
N LEU A 88 -6.19 15.22 9.90
CA LEU A 88 -6.84 14.43 8.84
C LEU A 88 -7.03 15.22 7.55
N LEU A 89 -7.61 16.41 7.66
CA LEU A 89 -7.87 17.27 6.51
C LEU A 89 -6.57 17.75 5.86
N LEU A 90 -5.55 18.07 6.67
CA LEU A 90 -4.25 18.51 6.20
C LEU A 90 -3.54 17.38 5.44
N ILE A 91 -3.52 16.16 5.98
CA ILE A 91 -2.91 14.99 5.33
C ILE A 91 -3.63 14.66 4.02
N TYR A 92 -4.96 14.56 4.06
CA TYR A 92 -5.76 14.29 2.87
C TYR A 92 -5.53 15.37 1.80
N GLY A 93 -5.59 16.65 2.18
CA GLY A 93 -5.37 17.77 1.29
C GLY A 93 -3.95 17.77 0.70
N PHE A 94 -2.93 17.55 1.53
CA PHE A 94 -1.54 17.49 1.09
C PHE A 94 -1.32 16.35 0.07
N ILE A 95 -1.85 15.17 0.34
CA ILE A 95 -1.72 14.01 -0.54
C ILE A 95 -2.46 14.24 -1.87
N HIS A 96 -3.68 14.77 -1.82
CA HIS A 96 -4.51 14.93 -3.03
C HIS A 96 -4.20 16.17 -3.86
N PHE A 97 -3.71 17.27 -3.25
CA PHE A 97 -3.48 18.53 -3.95
C PHE A 97 -2.00 18.88 -4.15
N ALA A 98 -1.07 18.27 -3.41
CA ALA A 98 0.37 18.46 -3.65
C ALA A 98 1.00 17.19 -4.26
N ILE A 99 0.89 16.05 -3.58
CA ILE A 99 1.61 14.83 -4.01
C ILE A 99 1.02 14.26 -5.30
N LYS A 100 -0.31 14.07 -5.35
CA LYS A 100 -1.00 13.49 -6.50
C LYS A 100 -0.73 14.23 -7.83
N PRO A 101 -0.88 15.56 -7.94
CA PRO A 101 -0.61 16.24 -9.20
C PRO A 101 0.87 16.22 -9.59
N ILE A 102 1.80 16.27 -8.64
CA ILE A 102 3.23 16.08 -8.92
C ILE A 102 3.46 14.68 -9.50
N PHE A 103 2.88 13.66 -8.88
CA PHE A 103 2.96 12.28 -9.36
C PHE A 103 2.37 12.11 -10.76
N GLU A 104 1.18 12.68 -11.03
CA GLU A 104 0.54 12.67 -12.35
C GLU A 104 1.39 13.40 -13.40
N HIS A 105 2.05 14.50 -13.03
CA HIS A 105 2.93 15.27 -13.91
C HIS A 105 4.25 14.56 -14.22
N LEU A 106 4.81 13.84 -13.25
CA LEU A 106 6.04 13.06 -13.43
C LEU A 106 5.81 11.75 -14.19
N THR A 107 4.60 11.18 -14.15
CA THR A 107 4.27 9.88 -14.75
C THR A 107 3.68 9.97 -16.16
N VAL A 108 3.96 11.06 -16.88
CA VAL A 108 3.51 11.33 -18.26
C VAL A 108 4.33 10.53 -19.28
N HIS A 109 4.23 9.19 -19.30
CA HIS A 109 4.20 8.37 -20.53
C HIS A 109 4.26 6.86 -20.24
N ARG A 110 3.24 6.16 -20.76
CA ARG A 110 3.11 4.70 -20.97
C ARG A 110 2.88 3.87 -19.72
N GLY A 111 1.95 2.92 -19.85
CA GLY A 111 1.53 1.93 -18.85
C GLY A 111 2.66 1.12 -18.24
N SER A 112 3.40 1.75 -17.32
CA SER A 112 4.60 1.19 -16.71
C SER A 112 4.27 0.36 -15.47
N PHE A 113 3.04 0.39 -14.96
CA PHE A 113 2.58 -0.54 -13.89
C PHE A 113 2.36 -1.98 -14.39
N HIS A 114 2.84 -2.31 -15.59
CA HIS A 114 3.03 -3.68 -16.08
C HIS A 114 4.49 -4.06 -16.27
N SER A 115 5.45 -3.14 -16.08
CA SER A 115 6.85 -3.44 -16.27
C SER A 115 7.45 -4.03 -15.00
N LEU A 116 8.38 -4.97 -15.20
CA LEU A 116 9.20 -5.54 -14.13
C LEU A 116 9.91 -4.44 -13.31
N SER A 117 10.23 -3.30 -13.92
CA SER A 117 10.83 -2.14 -13.26
C SER A 117 9.90 -1.46 -12.24
N ALA A 118 8.58 -1.44 -12.46
CA ALA A 118 7.64 -0.88 -11.49
C ALA A 118 7.51 -1.77 -10.25
N VAL A 119 7.54 -3.10 -10.41
CA VAL A 119 7.60 -4.06 -9.31
C VAL A 119 8.83 -3.80 -8.45
N VAL A 120 10.00 -3.74 -9.08
CA VAL A 120 11.28 -3.55 -8.38
C VAL A 120 11.29 -2.22 -7.61
N LEU A 121 10.79 -1.15 -8.22
CA LEU A 121 10.73 0.16 -7.56
C LEU A 121 9.77 0.15 -6.36
N VAL A 122 8.58 -0.44 -6.48
CA VAL A 122 7.60 -0.51 -5.38
C VAL A 122 8.12 -1.37 -4.22
N VAL A 123 8.79 -2.48 -4.51
CA VAL A 123 9.42 -3.34 -3.50
C VAL A 123 10.59 -2.63 -2.80
N LEU A 124 11.49 -1.99 -3.55
CA LEU A 124 12.64 -1.27 -3.00
C LEU A 124 12.23 -0.06 -2.17
N THR A 125 11.22 0.69 -2.60
CA THR A 125 10.69 1.84 -1.85
C THR A 125 10.00 1.39 -0.56
N THR A 126 9.22 0.30 -0.58
CA THR A 126 8.62 -0.30 0.62
C THR A 126 9.71 -0.71 1.63
N LEU A 127 10.77 -1.38 1.16
CA LEU A 127 11.89 -1.80 1.99
C LEU A 127 12.64 -0.59 2.59
N ASN A 128 12.99 0.39 1.77
CA ASN A 128 13.70 1.59 2.23
C ASN A 128 12.86 2.41 3.21
N LEU A 129 11.55 2.54 2.98
CA LEU A 129 10.65 3.26 3.87
C LEU A 129 10.53 2.57 5.23
N ALA A 130 10.37 1.24 5.25
CA ALA A 130 10.32 0.47 6.49
C ALA A 130 11.63 0.60 7.30
N MET A 131 12.78 0.59 6.61
CA MET A 131 14.08 0.82 7.24
C MET A 131 14.24 2.26 7.76
N TRP A 132 13.78 3.27 7.01
CA TRP A 132 13.81 4.67 7.43
C TRP A 132 12.95 4.93 8.68
N LEU A 133 11.83 4.22 8.82
CA LEU A 133 10.97 4.25 10.00
C LEU A 133 11.53 3.47 11.20
N ASN A 134 12.78 2.99 11.12
CA ASN A 134 13.45 2.18 12.15
C ASN A 134 12.70 0.90 12.53
N PHE A 135 11.91 0.34 11.60
CA PHE A 135 11.36 -1.00 11.79
C PHE A 135 12.46 -2.06 11.69
N SER A 136 12.22 -3.23 12.29
CA SER A 136 13.16 -4.35 12.20
C SER A 136 13.37 -4.76 10.75
N ILE A 137 14.59 -5.21 10.44
CA ILE A 137 14.92 -5.72 9.09
C ILE A 137 13.96 -6.84 8.68
N THR A 138 13.53 -7.68 9.63
CA THR A 138 12.55 -8.75 9.41
C THR A 138 11.23 -8.17 8.92
N LEU A 139 10.69 -7.14 9.57
CA LEU A 139 9.43 -6.52 9.17
C LEU A 139 9.56 -5.78 7.82
N ALA A 140 10.70 -5.13 7.57
CA ALA A 140 10.98 -4.45 6.31
C ALA A 140 11.08 -5.41 5.11
N VAL A 141 11.69 -6.57 5.31
CA VAL A 141 11.77 -7.62 4.28
C VAL A 141 10.39 -8.27 4.08
N LEU A 142 9.68 -8.57 5.15
CA LEU A 142 8.34 -9.16 5.07
C LEU A 142 7.35 -8.22 4.37
N SER A 143 7.38 -6.92 4.65
CA SER A 143 6.51 -5.95 3.96
C SER A 143 6.81 -5.89 2.46
N ALA A 144 8.09 -5.89 2.07
CA ALA A 144 8.51 -5.95 0.67
C ALA A 144 8.05 -7.23 -0.03
N ILE A 145 8.09 -8.39 0.65
CA ILE A 145 7.59 -9.68 0.14
C ILE A 145 6.06 -9.65 -0.05
N TYR A 146 5.31 -9.13 0.92
CA TYR A 146 3.86 -9.03 0.82
C TYR A 146 3.42 -8.15 -0.35
N VAL A 147 4.11 -7.03 -0.54
CA VAL A 147 3.87 -6.11 -1.66
C VAL A 147 4.21 -6.77 -3.00
N LEU A 148 5.31 -7.53 -3.07
CA LEU A 148 5.68 -8.28 -4.27
C LEU A 148 4.62 -9.35 -4.61
N VAL A 149 4.21 -10.15 -3.62
CA VAL A 149 3.26 -11.25 -3.83
C VAL A 149 1.90 -10.72 -4.26
N GLY A 150 1.36 -9.70 -3.58
CA GLY A 150 0.09 -9.11 -3.96
C GLY A 150 0.16 -8.49 -5.35
N TYR A 151 1.24 -7.80 -5.72
CA TYR A 151 1.44 -7.30 -7.09
C TYR A 151 1.45 -8.44 -8.14
N LEU A 152 2.08 -9.58 -7.82
CA LEU A 152 2.17 -10.73 -8.71
C LEU A 152 0.86 -11.53 -8.86
N THR A 153 -0.13 -11.32 -7.99
CA THR A 153 -1.47 -11.95 -8.13
C THR A 153 -2.29 -11.48 -9.34
N ARG A 154 -1.68 -10.67 -10.21
CA ARG A 154 -2.14 -10.43 -11.58
C ARG A 154 -2.19 -11.74 -12.38
N VAL A 155 -3.30 -12.47 -12.29
CA VAL A 155 -3.62 -13.56 -13.21
C VAL A 155 -3.79 -12.96 -14.61
N ARG A 156 -2.86 -13.23 -15.53
CA ARG A 156 -3.10 -13.03 -16.96
C ARG A 156 -4.21 -13.98 -17.39
N SER A 157 -5.43 -13.46 -17.58
CA SER A 157 -6.51 -14.13 -18.32
C SER A 157 -7.20 -13.18 -19.29
#